data_AF-A0A960XRH9-F1
#
_entry.id   AF-A0A960XRH9-F1
#
_cell.length_a   1.000
_cell.length_b   1.000
_cell.length_c   1.000
_cell.angle_alpha   90.00
_cell.angle_beta   90.00
_cell.angle_gamma   90.00
#
_symmetry.space_group_name_H-M   'P 1'
#
loop_
_entity.id
_entity.type
_entity.pdbx_description
1 polymer ?
#
loop_
_entity_poly.entity_id
_entity_poly.type
_entity_poly.pdbx_seq_one_letter_code
_entity_poly.pdbx_strand_id
1 'polypeptide(L)'
;MALPESWHVRSRSRECAATQRRFEDGETIVTALFPDLESSGYLRRDYCVEAWEQRGGDEEPPFSFWRTKFAAPRQTENEDPEEKLSSEEILQRLVEEDEEHTENTRYILAVMLERQKTLRETDSQRTP
;
A
#
# COMPACT_ATOMS: atom_id res chain seq x y z
N MET A 1 5.84 29.80 -17.00
CA MET A 1 4.86 28.72 -16.79
C MET A 1 5.52 27.68 -15.91
N ALA A 2 5.03 27.45 -14.70
CA ALA A 2 5.51 26.36 -13.86
C ALA A 2 5.06 25.05 -14.51
N LEU A 3 6.02 24.22 -14.92
CA LEU A 3 5.71 22.85 -15.32
C LEU A 3 5.07 22.18 -14.09
N PRO A 4 4.01 21.35 -14.26
CA PRO A 4 3.46 20.61 -13.15
C PRO A 4 4.56 19.75 -12.54
N GLU A 5 4.98 20.08 -11.33
CA GLU A 5 5.94 19.27 -10.58
C GLU A 5 5.32 17.90 -10.38
N SER A 6 5.99 16.89 -10.91
CA SER A 6 5.52 15.51 -10.79
C SER A 6 5.83 15.04 -9.37
N TRP A 7 4.81 14.87 -8.55
CA TRP A 7 4.94 14.37 -7.16
C TRP A 7 5.24 12.85 -7.09
N HIS A 8 5.90 12.30 -8.12
CA HIS A 8 6.27 10.89 -8.20
C HIS A 8 7.52 10.60 -7.34
N VAL A 9 7.32 10.43 -6.03
CA VAL A 9 8.36 9.98 -5.12
C VAL A 9 8.43 8.45 -5.13
N ARG A 10 9.62 7.89 -5.39
CA ARG A 10 9.85 6.43 -5.37
C ARG A 10 9.59 5.81 -4.00
N SER A 11 9.29 4.51 -3.99
CA SER A 11 9.19 3.73 -2.76
C SER A 11 10.52 3.70 -2.00
N ARG A 12 10.44 3.41 -0.70
CA ARG A 12 11.60 3.32 0.20
C ARG A 12 12.57 2.23 -0.25
N SER A 13 13.86 2.55 -0.28
CA SER A 13 14.96 1.62 -0.54
C SER A 13 15.08 0.58 0.58
N ARG A 14 15.71 -0.56 0.25
CA ARG A 14 16.08 -1.62 1.21
C ARG A 14 17.54 -1.49 1.68
N GLU A 15 18.28 -0.56 1.10
CA GLU A 15 19.70 -0.36 1.36
C GLU A 15 20.06 1.11 1.41
N CYS A 16 21.11 1.40 2.17
CA CYS A 16 21.66 2.74 2.33
C CYS A 16 22.27 3.24 1.01
N ALA A 17 21.89 4.44 0.60
CA ALA A 17 22.39 5.05 -0.64
C ALA A 17 23.91 5.35 -0.63
N ALA A 18 24.53 5.49 0.54
CA ALA A 18 25.96 5.77 0.66
C ALA A 18 26.81 4.50 0.84
N THR A 19 26.38 3.58 1.71
CA THR A 19 27.18 2.39 2.07
C THR A 19 26.72 1.12 1.34
N GLN A 20 25.57 1.16 0.67
CA GLN A 20 24.89 0.00 0.07
C GLN A 20 24.57 -1.13 1.07
N ARG A 21 24.69 -0.86 2.37
CA ARG A 21 24.30 -1.81 3.43
C ARG A 21 22.79 -1.94 3.45
N ARG A 22 22.29 -3.18 3.54
CA ARG A 22 20.85 -3.45 3.75
C ARG A 22 20.40 -3.00 5.13
N PHE A 23 19.21 -2.44 5.20
CA PHE A 23 18.59 -2.04 6.46
C PHE A 23 18.03 -3.24 7.22
N GLU A 24 18.18 -3.21 8.54
CA GLU A 24 17.59 -4.18 9.45
C GLU A 24 16.17 -3.76 9.86
N ASP A 25 15.33 -4.73 10.20
CA ASP A 25 13.98 -4.43 10.67
C ASP A 25 14.02 -3.61 11.97
N GLY A 26 13.23 -2.53 12.03
CA GLY A 26 13.23 -1.57 13.12
C GLY A 26 14.40 -0.57 13.09
N GLU A 27 15.36 -0.69 12.17
CA GLU A 27 16.49 0.21 12.07
C GLU A 27 16.04 1.65 11.82
N THR A 28 16.62 2.62 12.53
CA THR A 28 16.34 4.03 12.25
C THR A 28 17.13 4.47 11.03
N ILE A 29 16.43 5.01 10.04
CA ILE A 29 17.01 5.51 8.79
C ILE A 29 16.63 6.97 8.58
N VAL A 30 17.43 7.68 7.77
CA VAL A 30 17.11 9.02 7.31
C VAL A 30 16.72 8.95 5.84
N THR A 31 15.51 9.38 5.51
CA THR A 31 15.07 9.56 4.13
C THR A 31 15.27 11.02 3.72
N ALA A 32 15.82 11.24 2.54
CA ALA A 32 15.99 12.56 1.96
C ALA A 32 15.47 12.61 0.52
N LEU A 33 14.87 13.74 0.15
CA LEU A 33 14.42 14.06 -1.19
C LEU A 33 15.34 15.09 -1.83
N PHE A 34 15.74 14.84 -3.06
CA PHE A 34 16.56 15.73 -3.88
C PHE A 34 15.77 16.11 -5.13
N PRO A 35 15.88 17.35 -5.64
CA PRO A 35 15.38 17.67 -6.97
C PRO A 35 16.01 16.73 -8.01
N ASP A 36 15.20 16.20 -8.91
CA ASP A 36 15.74 15.47 -10.06
C ASP A 36 16.23 16.49 -11.11
N LEU A 37 17.44 16.31 -11.63
CA LEU A 37 18.00 17.18 -12.67
C LEU A 37 17.50 16.79 -14.07
N GLU A 38 17.07 15.54 -14.24
CA GLU A 38 16.60 15.01 -15.53
C GLU A 38 15.07 15.07 -15.68
N SER A 39 14.34 15.25 -14.58
CA SER A 39 12.87 15.33 -14.57
C SER A 39 12.36 16.44 -13.65
N SER A 40 11.12 16.90 -13.81
CA SER A 40 10.48 17.85 -12.88
C SER A 40 10.00 17.18 -11.58
N GLY A 41 10.73 16.18 -11.09
CA GLY A 41 10.36 15.32 -9.96
C GLY A 41 11.37 15.33 -8.82
N TYR A 42 11.21 14.37 -7.90
CA TYR A 42 12.07 14.22 -6.72
C TYR A 42 12.72 12.84 -6.66
N LEU A 43 14.02 12.81 -6.42
CA LEU A 43 14.80 11.61 -6.16
C LEU A 43 14.84 11.32 -4.66
N ARG A 44 14.27 10.19 -4.25
CA ARG A 44 14.37 9.68 -2.88
C ARG A 44 15.67 8.91 -2.69
N ARG A 45 16.39 9.21 -1.60
CA ARG A 45 17.53 8.43 -1.10
C ARG A 45 17.34 8.14 0.39
N ASP A 46 17.60 6.91 0.79
CA ASP A 46 17.51 6.47 2.18
C ASP A 46 18.92 6.17 2.71
N TYR A 47 19.25 6.62 3.92
CA TYR A 47 20.57 6.51 4.53
C TYR A 47 20.48 5.87 5.92
N CYS A 48 21.50 5.10 6.32
CA CYS A 48 21.68 4.80 7.74
C CYS A 48 22.08 6.08 8.48
N VAL A 49 21.84 6.14 9.79
CA VAL A 49 22.11 7.34 10.59
C VAL A 49 23.59 7.73 10.52
N GLU A 50 24.51 6.76 10.54
CA GLU A 50 25.94 7.03 10.51
C GLU A 50 26.35 7.69 9.19
N ALA A 51 25.84 7.18 8.06
CA ALA A 51 26.12 7.75 6.75
C ALA A 51 25.48 9.13 6.57
N TRP A 52 24.31 9.36 7.18
CA TRP A 52 23.68 10.67 7.18
C TRP A 52 24.47 11.72 7.95
N GLU A 53 25.04 11.35 9.11
CA GLU A 53 25.83 12.26 9.94
C GLU A 53 27.22 12.54 9.36
N GLN A 54 27.79 11.58 8.62
CA GLN A 54 29.05 11.74 7.89
C GLN A 54 28.89 12.57 6.60
N ARG A 55 27.65 12.86 6.20
CA ARG A 55 27.34 13.66 5.02
C ARG A 55 27.84 15.09 5.27
N GLY A 56 28.96 15.43 4.66
CA GLY A 56 29.60 16.74 4.80
C GLY A 56 28.78 17.86 4.16
N GLY A 57 29.10 19.11 4.51
CA GLY A 57 28.44 20.30 3.95
C GLY A 57 28.73 20.57 2.47
N ASP A 58 29.67 19.84 1.87
CA ASP A 58 30.02 19.94 0.44
C ASP A 58 29.04 19.18 -0.47
N GLU A 59 28.19 18.32 0.11
CA GLU A 59 27.16 17.62 -0.66
C GLU A 59 25.94 18.51 -0.89
N GLU A 60 25.26 18.29 -2.02
CA GLU A 60 24.02 18.99 -2.34
C GLU A 60 23.00 18.85 -1.19
N PRO A 61 22.43 19.96 -0.69
CA PRO A 61 21.46 19.90 0.37
C PRO A 61 20.16 19.26 -0.14
N PRO A 62 19.53 18.39 0.67
CA PRO A 62 18.23 17.84 0.31
C PRO A 62 17.16 18.95 0.29
N PHE A 63 16.14 18.79 -0.55
CA PHE A 63 14.92 19.61 -0.49
C PHE A 63 14.18 19.39 0.84
N SER A 64 14.09 18.13 1.29
CA SER A 64 13.53 17.76 2.59
C SER A 64 14.13 16.45 3.09
N PHE A 65 14.13 16.25 4.41
CA PHE A 65 14.59 15.02 5.03
C PHE A 65 13.85 14.73 6.33
N TRP A 66 13.72 13.46 6.69
CA TRP A 66 13.10 13.01 7.94
C TRP A 66 13.67 11.68 8.41
N ARG A 67 13.53 11.41 9.72
CA ARG A 67 13.88 10.11 10.33
C ARG A 67 12.66 9.20 10.35
N THR A 68 12.86 7.92 10.07
CA THR A 68 11.83 6.89 10.14
C THR A 68 12.43 5.55 10.55
N LYS A 69 11.61 4.58 10.94
CA LYS A 69 12.05 3.20 11.15
C LYS A 69 11.84 2.38 9.89
N PHE A 70 12.87 1.65 9.48
CA PHE A 70 12.74 0.65 8.43
C PHE A 70 11.87 -0.49 8.95
N ALA A 71 10.90 -0.89 8.14
CA ALA A 71 10.04 -2.03 8.39
C ALA A 71 10.31 -3.02 7.27
N ALA A 72 11.04 -4.11 7.56
CA ALA A 72 11.30 -5.13 6.58
C ALA A 72 9.97 -5.63 6.01
N PRO A 73 9.88 -5.87 4.69
CA PRO A 73 8.71 -6.55 4.14
C PRO A 73 8.60 -7.88 4.89
N ARG A 74 7.56 -8.04 5.72
CA ARG A 74 7.26 -9.34 6.30
C ARG A 74 7.10 -10.28 5.11
N GLN A 75 7.88 -11.35 5.09
CA GLN A 75 7.46 -12.49 4.30
C GLN A 75 6.11 -12.82 4.87
N THR A 76 5.06 -12.62 4.08
CA THR A 76 3.76 -13.18 4.40
C THR A 76 4.00 -14.68 4.40
N GLU A 77 4.48 -15.24 5.52
CA GLU A 77 4.03 -16.57 5.92
C GLU A 77 2.53 -16.44 5.82
N ASN A 78 2.00 -17.07 4.77
CA ASN A 78 0.59 -17.06 4.44
C ASN A 78 -0.14 -17.14 5.77
N GLU A 79 -0.79 -16.04 6.16
CA GLU A 79 -1.82 -16.10 7.18
C GLU A 79 -2.64 -17.32 6.81
N ASP A 80 -2.81 -18.23 7.76
CA ASP A 80 -3.49 -19.51 7.59
C ASP A 80 -4.58 -19.38 6.54
N PRO A 81 -4.79 -20.38 5.66
CA PRO A 81 -6.00 -20.44 4.89
C PRO A 81 -7.15 -20.71 5.87
N GLU A 82 -7.52 -19.73 6.71
CA GLU A 82 -8.91 -19.37 6.85
C GLU A 82 -9.38 -19.32 5.41
N GLU A 83 -10.15 -20.33 5.02
CA GLU A 83 -10.77 -20.44 3.72
C GLU A 83 -11.44 -19.08 3.50
N LYS A 84 -10.75 -18.19 2.77
CA LYS A 84 -11.26 -16.86 2.45
C LYS A 84 -12.36 -17.16 1.46
N LEU A 85 -13.55 -17.44 2.01
CA LEU A 85 -14.75 -17.65 1.25
C LEU A 85 -14.85 -16.46 0.31
N SER A 86 -14.98 -16.76 -0.98
CA SER A 86 -15.31 -15.77 -1.98
C SER A 86 -16.54 -15.00 -1.50
N SER A 87 -16.61 -13.72 -1.85
CA SER A 87 -17.80 -12.90 -1.64
C SER A 87 -19.08 -13.58 -2.16
N GLU A 88 -18.98 -14.45 -3.18
CA GLU A 88 -20.07 -15.28 -3.70
C GLU A 88 -20.48 -16.39 -2.72
N GLU A 89 -19.51 -17.09 -2.14
CA GLU A 89 -19.75 -18.15 -1.15
C GLU A 89 -20.35 -17.58 0.14
N ILE A 90 -19.91 -16.39 0.56
CA ILE A 90 -20.49 -15.65 1.68
C ILE A 90 -21.95 -15.27 1.36
N LEU A 91 -22.22 -14.73 0.17
CA LEU A 91 -23.58 -14.37 -0.23
C LEU A 91 -24.50 -15.60 -0.25
N GLN A 92 -24.03 -16.71 -0.85
CA GLN A 92 -24.80 -17.95 -0.90
C GLN A 92 -25.16 -18.44 0.51
N ARG A 93 -24.17 -18.49 1.41
CA ARG A 93 -24.40 -18.92 2.79
C ARG A 93 -25.39 -18.03 3.53
N LEU A 94 -25.28 -16.70 3.41
CA LEU A 94 -26.22 -15.78 4.05
C LEU A 94 -27.65 -15.93 3.50
N VAL A 95 -27.79 -16.24 2.21
CA VAL A 95 -29.09 -16.52 1.59
C VAL A 95 -29.69 -17.84 2.10
N GLU A 96 -28.85 -18.86 2.32
CA GLU A 96 -29.28 -20.14 2.90
C GLU A 96 -29.67 -20.03 4.37
N GLU A 97 -28.96 -19.21 5.16
CA GLU A 97 -29.27 -18.95 6.58
C GLU A 97 -30.58 -18.16 6.75
N ASP A 98 -30.90 -17.28 5.79
CA ASP A 98 -32.14 -16.48 5.70
C ASP A 98 -32.60 -15.79 7.00
N GLU A 99 -31.64 -15.25 7.77
CA GLU A 99 -31.97 -14.56 9.02
C GLU A 99 -32.35 -13.09 8.77
N GLU A 100 -33.34 -12.57 9.51
CA GLU A 100 -33.85 -11.19 9.39
C GLU A 100 -32.72 -10.14 9.49
N HIS A 101 -31.78 -10.34 10.41
CA HIS A 101 -30.70 -9.39 10.66
C HIS A 101 -29.62 -9.37 9.56
N THR A 102 -29.63 -10.33 8.62
CA THR A 102 -28.66 -10.44 7.52
C THR A 102 -29.15 -9.81 6.22
N GLU A 103 -30.41 -9.37 6.15
CA GLU A 103 -31.04 -8.85 4.93
C GLU A 103 -30.24 -7.70 4.30
N ASN A 104 -29.85 -6.71 5.10
CA ASN A 104 -29.05 -5.57 4.63
C ASN A 104 -27.68 -6.00 4.10
N THR A 105 -27.04 -6.97 4.76
CA THR A 105 -25.73 -7.49 4.33
C THR A 105 -25.86 -8.24 3.01
N ARG A 106 -26.89 -9.08 2.86
CA ARG A 106 -27.20 -9.79 1.60
C ARG A 106 -27.42 -8.81 0.45
N TYR A 107 -28.21 -7.76 0.67
CA TYR A 107 -28.48 -6.73 -0.33
C TYR A 107 -27.20 -6.00 -0.77
N ILE A 108 -26.41 -5.49 0.18
CA ILE A 108 -25.18 -4.76 -0.13
C ILE A 108 -24.18 -5.66 -0.87
N LEU A 109 -24.03 -6.91 -0.43
CA LEU A 109 -23.10 -7.85 -1.03
C LEU A 109 -23.50 -8.23 -2.48
N ALA A 110 -24.80 -8.43 -2.74
CA ALA A 110 -25.32 -8.65 -4.08
C ALA A 110 -25.04 -7.46 -5.02
N VAL A 111 -25.30 -6.22 -4.57
CA VAL A 111 -25.03 -4.99 -5.35
C VAL A 111 -23.52 -4.83 -5.62
N MET A 112 -22.68 -5.15 -4.64
CA MET A 112 -21.22 -5.11 -4.80
C MET A 112 -20.74 -6.08 -5.88
N LEU A 113 -21.28 -7.30 -5.91
CA LEU A 113 -20.94 -8.33 -6.89
C LEU A 113 -21.47 -8.00 -8.29
N GLU A 114 -22.66 -7.42 -8.39
CA GLU A 114 -23.22 -6.95 -9.65
C GLU A 114 -22.33 -5.85 -10.27
N ARG A 115 -21.88 -4.87 -9.47
CA ARG A 115 -20.97 -3.81 -9.93
C ARG A 115 -19.63 -4.38 -10.42
N GLN A 116 -19.18 -5.49 -9.84
CA GLN A 116 -17.97 -6.21 -10.26
C GLN A 116 -18.20 -7.12 -11.46
N LYS A 117 -19.45 -7.27 -11.93
CA LYS A 117 -19.86 -8.17 -13.03
C LYS A 117 -19.62 -9.65 -12.74
N THR A 118 -19.58 -10.04 -11.48
CA THR A 118 -19.42 -11.44 -11.05
C THR A 118 -20.77 -12.09 -10.77
N LEU A 119 -21.77 -11.31 -10.32
CA LEU A 119 -23.16 -11.73 -10.19
C LEU A 119 -24.01 -11.06 -11.27
N ARG A 120 -24.94 -11.82 -11.88
CA ARG A 120 -25.89 -11.31 -12.88
C ARG A 120 -27.31 -11.68 -12.50
N GLU A 121 -28.15 -10.67 -12.28
CA GLU A 121 -29.59 -10.87 -12.14
C GLU A 121 -30.15 -11.44 -13.45
N THR A 122 -30.82 -12.59 -13.35
CA THR A 122 -31.42 -13.29 -14.50
C THR A 122 -32.94 -13.20 -14.51
N ASP A 123 -33.55 -13.18 -13.32
CA ASP A 123 -35.00 -13.10 -13.13
C ASP A 123 -35.32 -12.55 -11.73
N SER A 124 -36.52 -11.98 -11.55
CA SER A 124 -37.01 -11.50 -10.26
C SER A 124 -38.39 -12.09 -9.96
N GLN A 125 -38.53 -12.71 -8.79
CA GLN A 125 -39.78 -13.29 -8.30
C GLN A 125 -40.22 -12.51 -7.06
N ARG A 126 -41.53 -12.26 -6.92
CA ARG A 126 -42.06 -11.68 -5.68
C ARG A 126 -42.07 -12.78 -4.61
N THR A 127 -41.32 -12.57 -3.54
CA THR A 127 -41.42 -13.39 -2.33
C THR A 127 -42.86 -13.28 -1.78
N PRO A 128 -43.53 -14.40 -1.45
CA PRO A 128 -44.90 -14.41 -0.95
C PRO A 128 -45.06 -13.78 0.44
#